data_AF-A0A9X2KV79-F1
#
_entry.id   AF-A0A9X2KV79-F1
#
_cell.length_a   1.000
_cell.length_b   1.000
_cell.length_c   1.000
_cell.angle_alpha   90.00
_cell.angle_beta   90.00
_cell.angle_gamma   90.00
#
_symmetry.space_group_name_H-M   'P 1'
#
loop_
_entity.id
_entity.type
_entity.pdbx_description
1 polymer ?
#
loop_
_entity_poly.entity_id
_entity_poly.type
_entity_poly.pdbx_seq_one_letter_code
_entity_poly.pdbx_strand_id
1 'polypeptide(L)'
;MSLEKAYGGIFYRRSVEKLSEPHLGIEVDYWYMAKRISENSPIIDLCICTLIFDHRSNRFECKSIHQGNYKTWKEVIRQRLEFHMLKEGVDKLMAKRIARDLEVSKEKMVEFNRSEFLYKKN
;
A
#
# COMPACT_ATOMS: atom_id res chain seq x y z
N MET A 1 -1.30 27.73 -3.35
CA MET A 1 -2.15 26.75 -2.63
C MET A 1 -1.32 25.51 -2.35
N SER A 2 -0.77 25.38 -1.15
CA SER A 2 -0.07 24.16 -0.73
C SER A 2 -1.11 23.05 -0.53
N LEU A 3 -0.88 21.90 -1.17
CA LEU A 3 -1.62 20.66 -0.91
C LEU A 3 -1.18 20.13 0.46
N GLU A 4 -1.61 20.79 1.53
CA GLU A 4 -1.39 20.31 2.89
C GLU A 4 -2.15 18.99 3.07
N LYS A 5 -1.37 17.91 2.98
CA LYS A 5 -1.73 16.49 3.05
C LYS A 5 -2.38 15.91 1.78
N ALA A 6 -1.59 15.83 0.70
CA ALA A 6 -1.91 14.95 -0.44
C ALA A 6 -2.18 13.49 -0.03
N TYR A 7 -1.68 13.07 1.13
CA TYR A 7 -1.79 11.70 1.64
C TYR A 7 -2.11 11.68 3.14
N GLY A 8 -3.35 12.00 3.51
CA GLY A 8 -3.89 11.61 4.82
C GLY A 8 -3.79 10.09 4.95
N GLY A 9 -2.90 9.60 5.81
CA GLY A 9 -2.77 8.18 6.05
C GLY A 9 -1.68 7.81 7.03
N ILE A 10 -1.96 6.80 7.86
CA ILE A 10 -0.99 6.24 8.80
C ILE A 10 -0.21 5.16 8.06
N PHE A 11 1.11 5.16 8.19
CA PHE A 11 2.01 4.16 7.63
C PHE A 11 2.54 3.28 8.76
N TYR A 12 2.42 1.96 8.59
CA TYR A 12 2.94 0.97 9.51
C TYR A 12 3.90 0.05 8.75
N ARG A 13 5.12 -0.06 9.25
CA ARG A 13 6.13 -0.99 8.76
C ARG A 13 6.25 -2.14 9.74
N ARG A 14 6.18 -3.37 9.24
CA ARG A 14 6.22 -4.56 10.11
C ARG A 14 7.58 -5.26 10.14
N SER A 15 8.47 -4.99 9.20
CA SER A 15 9.83 -5.54 9.22
C SER A 15 10.79 -4.68 10.04
N VAL A 16 11.57 -5.33 10.90
CA VAL A 16 12.71 -4.72 11.61
C VAL A 16 13.87 -4.48 10.64
N GLU A 17 14.09 -5.43 9.73
CA GLU A 17 15.17 -5.39 8.76
C GLU A 17 14.82 -4.51 7.57
N LYS A 18 15.84 -3.89 6.96
CA LYS A 18 15.70 -3.12 5.71
C LYS A 18 15.83 -4.05 4.52
N LEU A 19 15.08 -3.71 3.47
CA LEU A 19 15.21 -4.36 2.17
C LEU A 19 16.67 -4.30 1.73
N SER A 20 17.27 -5.47 1.54
CA SER A 20 18.67 -5.58 1.12
C SER A 20 18.75 -5.59 -0.40
N GLU A 21 19.66 -4.77 -0.95
CA GLU A 21 20.03 -4.79 -2.36
C GLU A 21 18.83 -4.74 -3.34
N PRO A 22 17.92 -3.75 -3.25
CA PRO A 22 16.71 -3.68 -4.08
C PRO A 22 16.98 -3.62 -5.59
N HIS A 23 18.19 -3.22 -5.98
CA HIS A 23 18.64 -3.17 -7.36
C HIS A 23 18.78 -4.56 -8.01
N LEU A 24 18.88 -5.64 -7.23
CA LEU A 24 18.93 -7.01 -7.72
C LEU A 24 17.55 -7.54 -8.16
N GLY A 25 16.48 -6.77 -7.95
CA GLY A 25 15.12 -7.16 -8.28
C GLY A 25 14.27 -7.34 -7.03
N ILE A 26 12.99 -7.00 -7.16
CA ILE A 26 11.95 -7.24 -6.15
C ILE A 26 10.69 -7.74 -6.83
N GLU A 27 9.92 -8.54 -6.11
CA GLU A 27 8.54 -8.87 -6.46
C GLU A 27 7.58 -8.16 -5.51
N VAL A 28 6.43 -7.75 -6.02
CA VAL A 28 5.45 -6.99 -5.25
C VAL A 28 4.08 -7.61 -5.42
N ASP A 29 3.46 -7.91 -4.28
CA ASP A 29 2.05 -8.25 -4.19
C ASP A 29 1.34 -7.30 -3.22
N TYR A 30 0.01 -7.28 -3.25
CA TYR A 30 -0.77 -6.43 -2.39
C TYR A 30 -2.16 -7.01 -2.12
N TRP A 31 -2.77 -6.52 -1.06
CA TRP A 31 -4.20 -6.69 -0.81
C TRP A 31 -4.74 -5.44 -0.13
N TYR A 32 -6.05 -5.23 -0.23
CA TYR A 32 -6.67 -4.05 0.36
C TYR A 32 -8.06 -4.35 0.93
N MET A 33 -8.47 -3.50 1.86
CA MET A 33 -9.80 -3.47 2.45
C MET A 33 -10.38 -2.08 2.20
N ALA A 34 -11.66 -2.00 1.83
CA ALA A 34 -12.33 -0.72 1.64
C ALA A 34 -13.71 -0.73 2.28
N LYS A 35 -14.04 0.33 3.02
CA LYS A 35 -15.38 0.55 3.57
C LYS A 35 -15.73 2.02 3.50
N ARG A 36 -17.00 2.35 3.24
CA ARG A 36 -17.48 3.73 3.43
C ARG A 36 -17.51 4.06 4.93
N ILE A 37 -17.08 5.27 5.30
CA ILE A 37 -17.09 5.68 6.71
C ILE A 37 -18.54 5.74 7.25
N SER A 38 -19.49 6.14 6.42
CA SER A 38 -20.92 6.03 6.68
C SER A 38 -21.67 5.79 5.38
N GLU A 39 -22.91 5.33 5.47
CA GLU A 39 -23.76 4.95 4.32
C GLU A 39 -23.87 6.06 3.27
N ASN A 40 -23.98 7.31 3.72
CA ASN A 40 -24.14 8.49 2.86
C ASN A 40 -22.83 9.27 2.63
N SER A 41 -21.71 8.82 3.18
CA SER A 41 -20.45 9.54 3.02
C SER A 41 -19.77 9.19 1.69
N PRO A 42 -19.28 10.21 0.95
CA PRO A 42 -18.41 9.98 -0.20
C PRO A 42 -17.00 9.51 0.22
N ILE A 43 -16.71 9.50 1.53
CA ILE A 43 -15.41 9.16 2.09
C ILE A 43 -15.31 7.65 2.29
N ILE A 44 -14.24 7.08 1.74
CA ILE A 44 -13.85 5.69 1.97
C ILE A 44 -12.68 5.61 2.94
N ASP A 45 -12.70 4.59 3.77
CA ASP A 45 -11.58 4.09 4.56
C ASP A 45 -10.95 2.94 3.80
N LEU A 46 -9.75 3.15 3.29
CA LEU A 46 -9.02 2.23 2.42
C LEU A 46 -7.73 1.79 3.12
N CYS A 47 -7.69 0.54 3.58
CA CYS A 47 -6.52 -0.06 4.19
C CYS A 47 -5.77 -0.87 3.12
N ILE A 48 -4.49 -0.57 2.90
CA ILE A 48 -3.67 -1.18 1.84
C ILE A 48 -2.46 -1.83 2.47
N CYS A 49 -2.25 -3.10 2.17
CA CYS A 49 -1.06 -3.85 2.54
C CYS A 49 -0.25 -4.16 1.28
N THR A 50 1.04 -3.88 1.31
CA THR A 50 2.00 -4.23 0.28
C THR A 50 2.96 -5.26 0.83
N LEU A 51 3.13 -6.33 0.06
CA LEU A 51 4.10 -7.38 0.30
C LEU A 51 5.22 -7.18 -0.72
N ILE A 52 6.43 -6.94 -0.22
CA ILE A 52 7.62 -6.78 -1.05
C ILE A 52 8.51 -7.98 -0.77
N PHE A 53 8.93 -8.68 -1.81
CA PHE A 53 9.85 -9.80 -1.74
C PHE A 53 11.17 -9.39 -2.38
N ASP A 54 12.28 -9.54 -1.67
CA ASP A 54 13.60 -9.30 -2.25
C ASP A 54 14.08 -10.49 -3.09
N HIS A 55 15.26 -10.33 -3.71
CA HIS A 55 15.91 -11.37 -4.50
C HIS A 55 16.21 -12.67 -3.71
N ARG A 56 16.17 -12.65 -2.38
CA ARG A 56 16.34 -13.82 -1.49
C ARG A 56 15.02 -14.35 -0.95
N SER A 57 13.89 -13.87 -1.49
CA SER A 57 12.54 -14.19 -1.03
C SER A 57 12.22 -13.76 0.40
N ASN A 58 12.98 -12.81 0.97
CA ASN A 58 12.61 -12.21 2.25
C ASN A 58 11.38 -11.33 2.05
N ARG A 59 10.39 -11.49 2.93
CA ARG A 59 9.11 -10.77 2.87
C ARG A 59 9.12 -9.53 3.77
N PHE A 60 8.80 -8.40 3.17
CA PHE A 60 8.61 -7.11 3.84
C PHE A 60 7.15 -6.69 3.71
N GLU A 61 6.54 -6.32 4.83
CA GLU A 61 5.12 -5.93 4.89
C GLU A 61 4.99 -4.46 5.26
N CYS A 62 4.35 -3.69 4.38
CA CYS A 62 4.08 -2.28 4.53
C CYS A 62 2.56 -2.06 4.51
N LYS A 63 2.03 -1.37 5.50
CA LYS A 63 0.60 -1.07 5.62
C LYS A 63 0.38 0.43 5.60
N SER A 64 -0.66 0.86 4.90
CA SER A 64 -1.18 2.21 5.07
C SER A 64 -2.70 2.24 5.12
N ILE A 65 -3.22 3.27 5.78
CA ILE A 65 -4.65 3.58 5.78
C ILE A 65 -4.81 4.89 5.04
N HIS A 66 -5.75 4.95 4.09
CA HIS A 66 -6.11 6.17 3.39
C HIS A 66 -7.58 6.48 3.64
N GLN A 67 -7.84 7.71 4.07
CA GLN A 67 -9.20 8.24 4.21
C GLN A 67 -9.37 9.40 3.23
N GLY A 68 -10.35 9.28 2.35
CA GLY A 68 -10.57 10.29 1.33
C GLY A 68 -11.82 10.04 0.49
N ASN A 69 -12.19 11.06 -0.28
CA ASN A 69 -13.28 10.94 -1.25
C ASN A 69 -12.95 9.87 -2.30
N TYR A 70 -14.01 9.38 -2.96
CA TYR A 70 -13.94 8.46 -4.10
C TYR A 70 -13.21 9.09 -5.31
N LYS A 71 -11.88 9.28 -5.23
CA LYS A 71 -11.01 9.26 -6.40
C LYS A 71 -11.05 7.84 -6.99
N THR A 72 -10.57 7.64 -8.21
CA THR A 72 -10.36 6.29 -8.75
C THR A 72 -9.49 5.49 -7.78
N TRP A 73 -10.12 4.61 -7.00
CA TRP A 73 -9.50 3.81 -5.93
C TRP A 73 -8.26 3.07 -6.43
N LYS A 74 -8.26 2.65 -7.70
CA LYS A 74 -7.11 2.05 -8.38
C LYS A 74 -5.86 2.93 -8.34
N GLU A 75 -6.03 4.21 -8.58
CA GLU A 75 -4.93 5.18 -8.58
C GLU A 75 -4.40 5.42 -7.17
N VAL A 76 -5.29 5.48 -6.18
CA VAL A 76 -4.90 5.59 -4.78
C VAL A 76 -4.07 4.38 -4.35
N ILE A 77 -4.53 3.17 -4.68
CA ILE A 77 -3.79 1.93 -4.39
C ILE A 77 -2.42 2.00 -5.05
N ARG A 78 -2.35 2.26 -6.36
CA ARG A 78 -1.08 2.36 -7.11
C ARG A 78 -0.09 3.32 -6.46
N GLN A 79 -0.53 4.54 -6.13
CA GLN A 79 0.32 5.55 -5.49
C GLN A 79 0.80 5.09 -4.11
N ARG A 80 -0.01 4.34 -3.37
CA ARG A 80 0.39 3.78 -2.07
C ARG A 80 1.39 2.64 -2.20
N LEU A 81 1.25 1.78 -3.22
CA LEU A 81 2.25 0.74 -3.52
C LEU A 81 3.60 1.39 -3.87
N GLU A 82 3.61 2.42 -4.73
CA GLU A 82 4.82 3.20 -5.04
C GLU A 82 5.44 3.80 -3.76
N PHE A 83 4.62 4.44 -2.94
CA PHE A 83 5.08 5.03 -1.69
C PHE A 83 5.68 4.00 -0.73
N HIS A 84 5.08 2.81 -0.59
CA HIS A 84 5.62 1.73 0.25
C HIS A 84 6.98 1.25 -0.25
N MET A 85 7.12 1.01 -1.56
CA MET A 85 8.41 0.63 -2.16
C MET A 85 9.49 1.70 -1.91
N LEU A 86 9.17 2.97 -2.12
CA LEU A 86 10.10 4.08 -1.85
C LEU A 86 10.51 4.14 -0.38
N LYS A 87 9.60 3.83 0.55
CA LYS A 87 9.88 3.79 1.99
C LYS A 87 10.78 2.62 2.39
N GLU A 88 10.73 1.52 1.67
CA GLU A 88 11.66 0.39 1.84
C GLU A 88 12.99 0.58 1.12
N GLY A 89 13.21 1.70 0.42
CA GLY A 89 14.48 2.04 -0.22
C GLY A 89 14.60 1.57 -1.66
N VAL A 90 13.50 1.16 -2.29
CA VAL A 90 13.44 0.86 -3.73
C VAL A 90 13.65 2.16 -4.51
N ASP A 91 14.46 2.09 -5.57
CA ASP A 91 14.70 3.23 -6.45
C ASP A 91 13.39 3.77 -7.07
N LYS A 92 13.32 5.08 -7.28
CA LYS A 92 12.11 5.76 -7.78
C LYS A 92 11.68 5.30 -9.17
N LEU A 93 12.63 5.07 -10.08
CA LEU A 93 12.30 4.60 -11.43
C LEU A 93 11.76 3.18 -11.37
N MET A 94 12.39 2.32 -10.56
CA MET A 94 11.97 0.95 -10.35
C MET A 94 10.56 0.88 -9.73
N ALA A 95 10.33 1.59 -8.62
CA ALA A 95 9.05 1.64 -7.94
C ALA A 95 7.92 2.12 -8.87
N LYS A 96 8.17 3.14 -9.69
CA LYS A 96 7.20 3.64 -10.68
C LYS A 96 6.88 2.63 -11.77
N ARG A 97 7.88 1.92 -12.28
CA ARG A 97 7.69 0.88 -13.31
C ARG A 97 6.83 -0.25 -12.75
N ILE A 98 7.21 -0.79 -11.59
CA ILE A 98 6.47 -1.85 -10.93
C ILE A 98 5.02 -1.42 -10.63
N ALA A 99 4.82 -0.24 -10.03
CA ALA A 99 3.48 0.26 -9.72
C ALA A 99 2.61 0.49 -10.96
N ARG A 100 3.20 0.91 -12.09
CA ARG A 100 2.50 1.08 -13.36
C ARG A 100 2.08 -0.26 -13.95
N ASP A 101 2.99 -1.25 -13.91
CA ASP A 101 2.80 -2.55 -14.54
C ASP A 101 1.92 -3.48 -13.68
N LEU A 102 1.78 -3.19 -12.38
CA LEU A 102 0.84 -3.84 -11.48
C LEU A 102 -0.63 -3.54 -11.87
N GLU A 103 -1.37 -4.59 -12.17
CA GLU A 103 -2.81 -4.49 -12.39
C GLU A 103 -3.55 -4.37 -11.06
N VAL A 104 -4.25 -3.26 -10.87
CA VAL A 104 -5.11 -3.09 -9.70
C VAL A 104 -6.49 -3.73 -9.93
N SER A 105 -6.68 -4.91 -9.35
CA SER A 105 -7.89 -5.75 -9.46
C SER A 105 -8.72 -5.77 -8.17
N LYS A 106 -10.03 -6.03 -8.32
CA LYS A 106 -10.96 -6.28 -7.20
C LYS A 106 -10.69 -7.61 -6.50
N GLU A 107 -10.02 -8.56 -7.16
CA GLU A 107 -9.69 -9.87 -6.59
C GLU A 107 -8.72 -9.79 -5.41
N LYS A 108 -7.96 -8.68 -5.32
CA LYS A 108 -7.08 -8.37 -4.20
C LYS A 108 -7.82 -7.71 -3.02
N MET A 109 -9.14 -7.53 -3.13
CA MET A 109 -9.98 -7.01 -2.05
C MET A 109 -10.33 -8.12 -1.06
N VAL A 110 -10.12 -7.85 0.22
CA VAL A 110 -10.52 -8.75 1.31
C VAL A 110 -11.57 -8.09 2.20
N GLU A 111 -12.22 -8.90 3.03
CA GLU A 111 -13.24 -8.41 3.97
C GLU A 111 -12.67 -7.34 4.91
N PHE A 112 -13.46 -6.30 5.16
CA PHE A 112 -12.99 -5.17 5.96
C PHE A 112 -12.90 -5.52 7.44
N ASN A 113 -11.68 -5.60 7.95
CA ASN A 113 -11.41 -5.71 9.38
C ASN A 113 -10.21 -4.83 9.77
N ARG A 114 -10.50 -3.60 10.24
CA ARG A 114 -9.47 -2.61 10.57
C ARG A 114 -8.60 -3.01 11.77
N SER A 115 -9.18 -3.68 12.77
CA SER A 115 -8.44 -4.15 13.94
C SER A 115 -7.43 -5.23 13.53
N GLU A 116 -7.89 -6.20 12.73
CA GLU A 116 -7.01 -7.23 12.18
C GLU A 116 -5.94 -6.63 11.26
N PHE A 117 -6.30 -5.66 10.42
CA PHE A 117 -5.35 -4.96 9.58
C PHE A 117 -4.18 -4.38 10.38
N LEU A 118 -4.46 -3.74 11.51
CA LEU A 118 -3.46 -3.09 12.36
C LEU A 118 -2.66 -4.08 13.22
N TYR A 119 -3.34 -5.06 13.80
CA TYR A 119 -2.78 -5.86 14.90
C TYR A 119 -2.53 -7.32 14.56
N LYS A 120 -2.97 -7.83 13.40
CA LYS A 120 -2.70 -9.23 13.03
C LYS A 120 -1.20 -9.45 12.93
N LYS A 121 -0.68 -10.17 13.91
CA LYS A 121 0.63 -10.79 13.84
C LYS A 121 0.48 -12.11 13.09
N ASN A 122 0.66 -12.10 11.76
CA ASN A 122 1.00 -13.35 11.05
C ASN A 122 2.31 -13.91 11.58
#